data_AF-A0A7V4P8L2-F1
#
_entry.id   AF-A0A7V4P8L2-F1
#
_cell.length_a   1.000
_cell.length_b   1.000
_cell.length_c   1.000
_cell.angle_alpha   90.00
_cell.angle_beta   90.00
_cell.angle_gamma   90.00
#
_symmetry.space_group_name_H-M   'P 1'
#
loop_
_entity.id
_entity.type
_entity.pdbx_description
1 polymer ?
#
loop_
_entity_poly.entity_id
_entity_poly.type
_entity_poly.pdbx_seq_one_letter_code
_entity_poly.pdbx_strand_id
1 'polypeptide(L)'
;NVGGHAYGGVYAGPIGAVLTPLYDGLAANHHLPHASSLCGACQAACPVKIAIPEMLITLRDKLHQEPGELAWLESAAYRLWARTMRSPRLYRWSTWLATRTLGRWFRRGWLKRMPGALKGWTAHRDFPAPAAERFRDWWQREGRP
;
A
#
# COMPACT_ATOMS: atom_id res chain seq x y z
N ASN A 1 2.18 -19.16 -21.77
CA ASN A 1 1.78 -19.68 -20.45
C ASN A 1 2.59 -18.99 -19.36
N VAL A 2 2.06 -17.90 -18.80
CA VAL A 2 2.54 -17.36 -17.53
C VAL A 2 2.02 -18.31 -16.44
N GLY A 3 2.69 -19.44 -16.28
CA GLY A 3 2.41 -20.44 -15.25
C GLY A 3 3.03 -20.02 -13.91
N GLY A 4 2.59 -20.64 -12.82
CA GLY A 4 2.91 -20.23 -11.44
C GLY A 4 4.39 -20.13 -11.03
N HIS A 5 5.34 -20.51 -11.88
CA HIS A 5 6.76 -20.15 -11.74
C HIS A 5 7.01 -18.63 -11.74
N ALA A 6 6.09 -17.83 -12.29
CA ALA A 6 6.17 -16.37 -12.20
C ALA A 6 6.20 -15.86 -10.75
N TYR A 7 5.74 -16.68 -9.80
CA TYR A 7 5.71 -16.36 -8.37
C TYR A 7 6.85 -17.04 -7.58
N GLY A 8 7.88 -17.56 -8.26
CA GLY A 8 9.12 -18.03 -7.62
C GLY A 8 9.07 -19.41 -6.97
N GLY A 9 7.91 -20.07 -6.92
CA GLY A 9 7.74 -21.41 -6.34
C GLY A 9 7.75 -22.56 -7.37
N VAL A 10 8.07 -23.76 -6.87
CA VAL A 10 7.92 -25.02 -7.63
C VAL A 10 6.43 -25.33 -7.88
N TYR A 11 5.59 -25.03 -6.88
CA TYR A 11 4.15 -25.27 -6.94
C TYR A 11 3.42 -24.04 -7.46
N ALA A 12 2.58 -24.24 -8.47
CA ALA A 12 1.80 -23.17 -9.10
C ALA A 12 0.38 -23.06 -8.52
N GLY A 13 -0.22 -21.89 -8.72
CA GLY A 13 -1.64 -21.66 -8.43
C GLY A 13 -1.95 -21.54 -6.93
N PRO A 14 -3.23 -21.65 -6.55
CA PRO A 14 -3.68 -21.41 -5.17
C PRO A 14 -3.15 -22.45 -4.17
N ILE A 15 -2.81 -23.66 -4.63
CA ILE A 15 -2.14 -24.68 -3.79
C ILE A 15 -0.69 -24.23 -3.48
N GLY A 16 0.05 -23.79 -4.50
CA GLY A 16 1.41 -23.29 -4.32
C GLY A 16 1.49 -22.04 -3.45
N ALA A 17 0.50 -21.14 -3.56
CA ALA A 17 0.40 -19.96 -2.72
C ALA A 17 0.25 -20.28 -1.22
N VAL A 18 -0.18 -21.50 -0.86
CA VAL A 18 -0.23 -21.99 0.53
C VAL A 18 1.02 -22.81 0.87
N LEU A 19 1.46 -23.71 0.00
CA LEU A 19 2.58 -24.61 0.29
C LEU A 19 3.93 -23.90 0.32
N THR A 20 4.21 -23.00 -0.63
CA THR A 20 5.51 -22.32 -0.73
C THR A 20 5.85 -21.51 0.53
N PRO A 21 4.93 -20.69 1.10
CA PRO A 21 5.19 -20.03 2.39
C PRO A 21 5.39 -20.98 3.58
N LEU A 22 4.84 -22.20 3.52
CA LEU A 22 4.99 -23.20 4.59
C LEU A 22 6.33 -23.92 4.52
N TYR A 23 6.88 -24.15 3.33
CA TYR A 23 8.18 -24.80 3.14
C TYR A 23 9.34 -23.82 3.19
N ASP A 24 9.26 -22.73 2.43
CA ASP A 24 10.36 -21.78 2.23
C ASP A 24 10.30 -20.59 3.21
N GLY A 25 9.27 -20.56 4.07
CA GLY A 25 9.03 -19.53 5.07
C GLY A 25 8.13 -18.40 4.60
N LEU A 26 7.30 -17.91 5.53
CA LEU A 26 6.28 -16.90 5.27
C LEU A 26 6.86 -15.51 4.97
N ALA A 27 7.96 -15.13 5.64
CA ALA A 27 8.59 -13.83 5.45
C ALA A 27 9.16 -13.64 4.04
N ALA A 28 9.83 -14.67 3.51
CA ALA A 28 10.39 -14.67 2.15
C ALA A 28 9.29 -14.64 1.08
N ASN A 29 8.13 -15.23 1.37
CA ASN A 29 7.02 -15.43 0.44
C ASN A 29 5.77 -14.64 0.81
N HIS A 30 5.91 -13.49 1.48
CA HIS A 30 4.81 -12.70 2.02
C HIS A 30 3.79 -12.26 0.95
N HIS A 31 4.18 -12.18 -0.32
CA HIS A 31 3.34 -11.74 -1.43
C HIS A 31 2.40 -12.86 -1.93
N LEU A 32 2.72 -14.14 -1.69
CA LEU A 32 1.93 -15.27 -2.20
C LEU A 32 0.52 -15.36 -1.60
N PRO A 33 0.31 -15.18 -0.28
CA PRO A 33 -1.04 -15.13 0.28
C PRO A 33 -1.89 -14.00 -0.31
N HIS A 34 -1.28 -12.92 -0.80
CA HIS A 34 -1.94 -11.77 -1.42
C HIS A 34 -2.20 -11.91 -2.92
N ALA A 35 -1.68 -12.96 -3.58
CA ALA A 35 -1.87 -13.18 -5.01
C ALA A 35 -3.32 -13.60 -5.38
N SER A 36 -4.11 -14.08 -4.41
CA SER A 36 -5.51 -14.48 -4.63
C SER A 36 -6.51 -13.41 -4.18
N SER A 37 -7.56 -13.19 -4.97
CA SER A 37 -8.69 -12.32 -4.63
C SER A 37 -9.68 -12.95 -3.65
N LEU A 38 -9.44 -14.20 -3.20
CA LEU A 38 -10.31 -14.94 -2.29
C LEU A 38 -11.74 -15.18 -2.82
N CYS A 39 -11.90 -15.36 -4.14
CA CYS A 39 -13.22 -15.58 -4.77
C CYS A 39 -13.88 -16.94 -4.47
N GLY A 40 -13.19 -17.87 -3.79
CA GLY A 40 -13.74 -19.17 -3.40
C GLY A 40 -13.90 -20.21 -4.52
N ALA A 41 -13.63 -19.86 -5.78
CA ALA A 41 -13.81 -20.77 -6.92
C ALA A 41 -13.00 -22.07 -6.80
N CYS A 42 -11.77 -22.00 -6.26
CA CYS A 42 -10.93 -23.18 -6.02
C CYS A 42 -11.57 -24.17 -5.03
N GLN A 43 -12.22 -23.68 -3.97
CA GLN A 43 -12.90 -24.50 -2.98
C GLN A 43 -14.20 -25.09 -3.54
N ALA A 44 -14.92 -24.34 -4.37
CA ALA A 44 -16.15 -24.80 -5.02
C ALA A 44 -15.88 -25.97 -5.99
N ALA A 45 -14.84 -25.84 -6.83
CA ALA A 45 -14.46 -26.84 -7.81
C ALA A 45 -13.76 -28.08 -7.20
N CYS A 46 -13.24 -27.97 -5.97
CA CYS A 46 -12.50 -29.06 -5.34
C CYS A 46 -13.44 -30.21 -4.92
N PRO A 47 -13.18 -31.46 -5.37
CA PRO A 47 -14.01 -32.62 -5.00
C PRO A 47 -13.90 -32.98 -3.52
N VAL A 48 -12.72 -32.75 -2.92
CA VAL A 48 -12.41 -33.06 -1.51
C VAL A 48 -12.59 -31.85 -0.57
N LYS A 49 -13.13 -30.74 -1.08
CA LYS A 49 -13.50 -29.54 -0.29
C LYS A 49 -12.37 -28.94 0.56
N ILE A 50 -11.16 -28.84 0.00
CA ILE A 50 -10.04 -28.16 0.67
C ILE A 50 -10.35 -26.67 0.83
N ALA A 51 -10.26 -26.17 2.07
CA ALA A 51 -10.51 -24.77 2.44
C ALA A 51 -9.31 -23.85 2.13
N ILE A 52 -8.87 -23.82 0.86
CA ILE A 52 -7.73 -22.98 0.44
C ILE A 52 -7.92 -21.48 0.76
N PRO A 53 -9.10 -20.86 0.53
CA PRO A 53 -9.30 -19.45 0.85
C PRO A 53 -9.07 -19.14 2.34
N GLU A 54 -9.53 -20.03 3.22
CA GLU A 54 -9.36 -19.90 4.66
C GLU A 54 -7.89 -20.01 5.06
N MET A 55 -7.17 -21.00 4.53
CA MET A 55 -5.72 -21.15 4.75
C MET A 55 -4.94 -19.90 4.34
N LEU A 56 -5.29 -19.29 3.20
CA LEU A 56 -4.66 -18.04 2.74
C LEU A 56 -4.96 -16.88 3.69
N ILE A 57 -6.17 -16.79 4.25
CA ILE A 57 -6.51 -15.77 5.27
C ILE A 57 -5.68 -15.99 6.53
N THR A 58 -5.54 -17.23 7.00
CA THR A 58 -4.69 -17.54 8.17
C THR A 58 -3.23 -17.14 7.94
N LEU A 59 -2.70 -17.36 6.73
CA LEU A 59 -1.34 -16.91 6.40
C LEU A 59 -1.21 -15.39 6.38
N ARG A 60 -2.24 -14.67 5.89
CA ARG A 60 -2.28 -13.19 5.95
C ARG A 60 -2.33 -12.67 7.40
N ASP A 61 -3.10 -13.33 8.26
CA ASP A 61 -3.18 -12.98 9.68
C ASP A 61 -1.83 -13.21 10.38
N LYS A 62 -1.17 -14.35 10.13
CA LYS A 62 0.19 -14.62 10.63
C LYS A 62 1.20 -13.56 10.17
N LEU A 63 1.13 -13.15 8.90
CA LEU A 63 2.00 -12.09 8.37
C LEU A 63 1.76 -10.74 9.09
N HIS A 64 0.54 -10.48 9.54
CA HIS A 64 0.22 -9.29 10.31
C HIS A 64 0.71 -9.37 11.77
N GLN A 65 0.69 -10.57 12.35
CA GLN A 65 1.13 -10.84 13.73
C GLN A 65 2.65 -10.86 13.89
N GLU A 66 3.40 -11.02 12.80
CA GLU A 66 4.87 -10.87 12.75
C GLU A 66 5.26 -9.53 12.11
N PRO A 67 5.01 -8.40 12.78
CA PRO A 67 5.36 -7.09 12.23
C PRO A 67 6.87 -6.99 12.00
N GLY A 68 7.26 -6.62 10.79
CA GLY A 68 8.66 -6.30 10.48
C GLY A 68 9.19 -5.16 11.35
N GLU A 69 10.52 -4.99 11.41
CA GLU A 69 11.21 -4.05 12.30
C GLU A 69 10.71 -2.58 12.23
N LEU A 70 10.02 -2.21 11.14
CA LEU A 70 9.49 -0.86 10.88
C LEU A 70 7.99 -0.69 11.18
N ALA A 71 7.30 -1.71 11.69
CA ALA A 71 5.85 -1.67 11.91
C ALA A 71 5.41 -0.60 12.93
N TRP A 72 6.27 -0.28 13.89
CA TRP A 72 6.01 0.79 14.87
C TRP A 72 6.03 2.17 14.19
N LEU A 73 6.94 2.39 13.23
CA LEU A 73 7.02 3.61 12.43
C LEU A 73 5.79 3.75 11.55
N GLU A 74 5.39 2.67 10.90
CA GLU A 74 4.18 2.64 10.07
C GLU A 74 2.92 2.94 10.91
N SER A 75 2.78 2.29 12.06
CA SER A 75 1.68 2.55 13.01
C SER A 75 1.66 4.00 13.49
N ALA A 76 2.83 4.57 13.81
CA ALA A 76 2.96 5.97 14.21
C ALA A 76 2.60 6.93 13.05
N ALA A 77 3.04 6.63 11.84
CA ALA A 77 2.72 7.41 10.64
C ALA A 77 1.22 7.43 10.36
N TYR A 78 0.54 6.29 10.43
CA TYR A 78 -0.92 6.24 10.25
C TYR A 78 -1.68 6.97 11.36
N ARG A 79 -1.24 6.85 12.63
CA ARG A 79 -1.84 7.60 13.74
C ARG A 79 -1.68 9.11 13.55
N LEU A 80 -0.51 9.57 13.14
CA LEU A 80 -0.24 10.98 12.86
C LEU A 80 -1.08 11.48 11.67
N TRP A 81 -1.19 10.67 10.62
CA TRP A 81 -2.01 10.96 9.46
C TRP A 81 -3.50 11.09 9.85
N ALA A 82 -4.02 10.12 10.61
CA ALA A 82 -5.39 10.15 11.12
C ALA A 82 -5.64 11.38 12.02
N ARG A 83 -4.71 11.72 12.91
CA ARG A 83 -4.78 12.92 13.76
C ARG A 83 -4.84 14.20 12.92
N THR A 84 -4.01 14.28 11.89
CA THR A 84 -3.94 15.42 10.97
C THR A 84 -5.24 15.58 10.18
N MET A 85 -5.79 14.48 9.66
CA MET A 85 -7.04 14.52 8.90
C MET A 85 -8.29 14.79 9.76
N ARG A 86 -8.31 14.33 11.02
CA ARG A 86 -9.41 14.59 11.95
C ARG A 86 -9.46 16.04 12.44
N SER A 87 -8.36 16.79 12.35
CA SER A 87 -8.30 18.18 12.81
C SER A 87 -8.28 19.17 11.64
N PRO A 88 -9.33 20.00 11.47
CA PRO A 88 -9.38 21.00 10.40
C PRO A 88 -8.22 22.00 10.44
N ARG A 89 -7.73 22.33 11.65
CA ARG A 89 -6.60 23.25 11.84
C ARG A 89 -5.30 22.60 11.36
N LEU A 90 -5.00 21.38 11.79
CA LEU A 90 -3.77 20.68 11.39
C LEU A 90 -3.75 20.42 9.89
N TYR A 91 -4.88 20.02 9.31
CA TYR A 91 -5.02 19.85 7.87
C TYR A 91 -4.77 21.14 7.08
N ARG A 92 -5.28 22.29 7.56
CA ARG A 92 -5.01 23.60 6.92
C ARG A 92 -3.53 23.96 7.00
N TRP A 93 -2.87 23.69 8.13
CA TRP A 93 -1.44 23.97 8.30
C TRP A 93 -0.58 23.06 7.42
N SER A 94 -0.86 21.76 7.38
CA SER A 94 -0.08 20.80 6.59
C SER A 94 -0.19 21.07 5.09
N THR A 95 -1.39 21.37 4.59
CA THR A 95 -1.61 21.75 3.19
C THR A 95 -0.95 23.09 2.86
N TRP A 96 -1.02 24.07 3.76
CA TRP A 96 -0.33 25.36 3.57
C TRP A 96 1.18 25.15 3.41
N LEU A 97 1.78 24.39 4.33
CA LEU A 97 3.20 24.08 4.31
C LEU A 97 3.57 23.34 3.01
N ALA A 98 2.82 22.31 2.63
CA ALA A 98 3.07 21.51 1.43
C ALA A 98 3.01 22.35 0.13
N THR A 99 2.02 23.24 -0.01
CA THR A 99 1.94 24.11 -1.21
C THR A 99 3.07 25.14 -1.26
N ARG A 100 3.55 25.63 -0.12
CA ARG A 100 4.59 26.67 -0.05
C ARG A 100 6.01 26.13 -0.17
N THR A 101 6.25 24.89 0.25
CA THR A 101 7.53 24.20 0.09
C THR A 101 7.58 23.43 -1.23
N LEU A 102 6.80 22.36 -1.34
CA LEU A 102 6.80 21.44 -2.48
C LEU A 102 6.09 22.05 -3.69
N GLY A 103 4.94 22.70 -3.50
CA GLY A 103 4.17 23.27 -4.62
C GLY A 103 4.86 24.44 -5.31
N ARG A 104 5.68 25.21 -4.58
CA ARG A 104 6.51 26.29 -5.17
C ARG A 104 7.80 25.78 -5.80
N TRP A 105 8.33 24.65 -5.36
CA TRP A 105 9.54 24.08 -5.92
C TRP A 105 9.27 23.22 -7.16
N PHE A 106 8.11 22.55 -7.22
CA PHE A 106 7.74 21.62 -8.30
C PHE A 106 6.55 22.10 -9.15
N ARG A 107 6.41 23.42 -9.33
CA ARG A 107 5.23 24.17 -9.83
C ARG A 107 4.44 23.57 -11.00
N ARG A 108 4.99 22.66 -11.82
CA ARG A 108 4.33 22.01 -12.98
C ARG A 108 4.89 20.61 -13.28
N GLY A 109 5.25 19.83 -12.27
CA GLY A 109 5.98 18.58 -12.48
C GLY A 109 5.45 17.38 -11.74
N TRP A 110 6.02 16.23 -12.09
CA TRP A 110 5.97 15.03 -11.28
C TRP A 110 7.19 15.00 -10.36
N LEU A 111 6.98 14.68 -9.09
CA LEU A 111 8.01 14.37 -8.12
C LEU A 111 8.62 13.01 -8.49
N LYS A 112 9.69 13.04 -9.30
CA LYS A 112 10.42 11.84 -9.74
C LYS A 112 11.33 11.25 -8.66
N ARG A 113 11.73 12.05 -7.66
CA ARG A 113 12.61 11.63 -6.57
C ARG A 113 12.22 12.30 -5.27
N MET A 114 11.85 11.51 -4.27
CA MET A 114 11.67 11.97 -2.89
C MET A 114 12.77 11.41 -1.98
N PRO A 115 13.27 12.20 -1.01
CA PRO A 115 14.28 11.72 -0.06
C PRO A 115 13.68 10.78 1.00
N GLY A 116 14.53 9.95 1.60
CA GLY A 116 14.15 9.08 2.73
C GLY A 116 13.24 7.90 2.35
N ALA A 117 12.35 7.51 3.27
CA ALA A 117 11.44 6.36 3.11
C ALA A 117 10.49 6.48 1.90
N LEU A 118 10.27 7.69 1.38
CA LEU A 118 9.45 7.94 0.19
C LEU A 118 10.18 7.63 -1.12
N LYS A 119 11.50 7.40 -1.08
CA LYS A 119 12.31 7.03 -2.25
C LYS A 119 11.83 5.73 -2.88
N GLY A 120 11.44 4.75 -2.06
CA GLY A 120 10.94 3.45 -2.53
C GLY A 120 9.68 3.57 -3.39
N TRP A 121 8.78 4.51 -3.04
CA TRP A 121 7.61 4.83 -3.86
C TRP A 121 8.01 5.48 -5.18
N THR A 122 8.86 6.51 -5.14
CA THR A 122 9.32 7.23 -6.34
C THR A 122 10.24 6.43 -7.26
N ALA A 123 10.73 5.26 -6.82
CA ALA A 123 11.51 4.35 -7.67
C ALA A 123 10.64 3.64 -8.73
N HIS A 124 9.36 3.42 -8.42
CA HIS A 124 8.44 2.71 -9.31
C HIS A 124 7.24 3.56 -9.76
N ARG A 125 6.94 4.65 -9.04
CA ARG A 125 5.79 5.53 -9.33
C ARG A 125 6.13 7.00 -9.14
N ASP A 126 5.86 7.79 -10.17
CA ASP A 126 5.91 9.24 -10.09
C ASP A 126 4.75 9.79 -9.24
N PHE A 127 5.02 10.80 -8.40
CA PHE A 127 4.00 11.44 -7.57
C PHE A 127 3.63 12.82 -8.16
N PRO A 128 2.34 13.17 -8.30
CA PRO A 128 1.97 14.50 -8.79
C PRO A 128 2.42 15.56 -7.78
N ALA A 129 3.11 16.61 -8.25
CA ALA A 129 3.50 17.70 -7.36
C ALA A 129 2.27 18.39 -6.76
N PRO A 130 2.31 18.79 -5.47
CA PRO A 130 1.27 19.63 -4.89
C PRO A 130 1.07 20.90 -5.72
N ALA A 131 -0.18 21.32 -5.91
CA ALA A 131 -0.47 22.57 -6.61
C ALA A 131 0.18 23.77 -5.91
N ALA A 132 0.59 24.78 -6.67
CA ALA A 132 1.23 25.98 -6.14
C ALA A 132 0.29 26.82 -5.24
N GLU A 133 -1.02 26.64 -5.40
CA GLU A 133 -2.07 27.27 -4.62
C GLU A 133 -3.08 26.22 -4.15
N ARG A 134 -3.59 26.37 -2.93
CA ARG A 134 -4.64 25.49 -2.39
C ARG A 134 -5.97 25.89 -2.98
N PHE A 135 -6.82 24.91 -3.32
CA PHE A 135 -8.18 25.15 -3.77
C PHE A 135 -8.96 26.12 -2.87
N ARG A 136 -8.82 26.01 -1.54
CA ARG A 136 -9.50 26.89 -0.59
C ARG A 136 -9.03 28.35 -0.67
N ASP A 137 -7.75 28.59 -0.91
CA ASP A 137 -7.20 29.94 -1.01
C ASP A 137 -7.61 30.57 -2.34
N TRP A 138 -7.51 29.79 -3.42
CA TRP A 138 -8.03 30.15 -4.74
C TRP A 138 -9.52 30.50 -4.68
N TRP A 139 -10.34 29.66 -4.05
CA TRP A 139 -11.77 29.87 -3.88
C TRP A 139 -12.08 31.10 -3.03
N GLN A 140 -11.30 31.43 -2.01
CA GLN A 140 -11.49 32.67 -1.24
C GLN A 140 -11.11 33.93 -2.04
N ARG A 141 -10.17 33.80 -2.99
CA ARG A 141 -9.74 34.90 -3.86
C ARG A 141 -10.71 35.15 -5.01
N GLU A 142 -11.16 34.10 -5.68
CA GLU A 142 -11.95 34.16 -6.92
C GLU A 142 -13.44 33.81 -6.70
N GLY A 143 -13.73 32.90 -5.78
CA GLY A 143 -15.08 32.53 -5.36
C GLY A 143 -15.66 33.54 -4.38
N ARG A 144 -15.92 34.76 -4.86
CA ARG A 144 -17.01 35.56 -4.31
C ARG A 144 -18.34 34.98 -4.82
N PRO A 145 -19.47 35.09 -4.11
CA PRO A 145 -20.73 35.22 -4.83
C PRO A 145 -20.65 36.41 -5.80
#